data_AF-R5GPA8-F1
#
_entry.id   AF-R5GPA8-F1
#
_cell.length_a   1.000
_cell.length_b   1.000
_cell.length_c   1.000
_cell.angle_alpha   90.00
_cell.angle_beta   90.00
_cell.angle_gamma   90.00
#
_symmetry.space_group_name_H-M   'P 1'
#
loop_
_entity.id
_entity.type
_entity.pdbx_description
1 polymer ?
#
loop_
_entity_poly.entity_id
_entity_poly.type
_entity_poly.pdbx_seq_one_letter_code
_entity_poly.pdbx_strand_id
1 'polypeptide(L)'
;MEEYAEYISRSPEDTARIAAEVASQLRAGDIILYEGDMGAGKTTFTKGLAAALGINDPVTSPTFALVNEYPEGRIPLFHFDLYRIDSYDDLYAIGFFDYLDRGGIIAAEWSENIEGIGQELSGDASRTVLKIRIEKSGENERRIKVSGHIVCPICGGEVFRADVKRTGETVRVCGACNALWTGARISADNSTTFPLYMENHGLKPFWDELDNKRYL
;
A
#
# COMPACT_ATOMS: atom_id res chain seq x y z
N MET A 1 8.70 -8.32 -14.95
CA MET A 1 7.47 -7.53 -14.73
C MET A 1 7.30 -7.41 -13.23
N GLU A 2 7.14 -6.20 -12.72
CA GLU A 2 6.80 -5.95 -11.32
C GLU A 2 5.44 -6.60 -11.03
N GLU A 3 5.33 -7.34 -9.93
CA GLU A 3 4.08 -7.98 -9.53
C GLU A 3 3.14 -6.94 -8.90
N TYR A 4 1.86 -7.01 -9.23
CA TYR A 4 0.85 -6.10 -8.69
C TYR A 4 -0.46 -6.84 -8.42
N ALA A 5 -1.20 -6.37 -7.42
CA ALA A 5 -2.62 -6.64 -7.28
C ALA A 5 -3.40 -5.71 -8.22
N GLU A 6 -4.39 -6.24 -8.92
CA GLU A 6 -5.23 -5.46 -9.84
C GLU A 6 -6.67 -5.41 -9.34
N TYR A 7 -7.25 -4.21 -9.39
CA TYR A 7 -8.65 -3.95 -9.08
C TYR A 7 -9.32 -3.19 -10.22
N ILE A 8 -10.60 -3.47 -10.42
CA ILE A 8 -11.48 -2.67 -11.27
C ILE A 8 -12.45 -1.92 -10.38
N SER A 9 -12.46 -0.60 -10.51
CA SER A 9 -13.40 0.29 -9.84
C SER A 9 -14.36 0.88 -10.87
N ARG A 10 -15.67 0.85 -10.60
CA ARG A 10 -16.71 1.41 -11.48
C ARG A 10 -17.40 2.63 -10.88
N SER A 11 -17.00 3.03 -9.68
CA SER A 11 -17.56 4.19 -8.98
C SER A 11 -16.60 4.72 -7.90
N PRO A 12 -16.82 5.94 -7.38
CA PRO A 12 -16.10 6.42 -6.21
C PRO A 12 -16.20 5.51 -4.99
N GLU A 13 -17.35 4.85 -4.78
CA GLU A 13 -17.58 3.90 -3.69
C GLU A 13 -16.73 2.63 -3.83
N ASP A 14 -16.58 2.11 -5.06
CA ASP A 14 -15.65 1.01 -5.34
C ASP A 14 -14.21 1.41 -5.01
N THR A 15 -13.80 2.61 -5.43
CA THR A 15 -12.47 3.15 -5.11
C THR A 15 -12.27 3.29 -3.61
N ALA A 16 -13.27 3.77 -2.87
CA ALA A 16 -13.20 3.90 -1.43
C ALA A 16 -13.09 2.53 -0.73
N ARG A 17 -13.81 1.52 -1.22
CA ARG A 17 -13.70 0.14 -0.70
C ARG A 17 -12.30 -0.44 -0.92
N ILE A 18 -11.70 -0.20 -2.09
CA ILE A 18 -10.33 -0.64 -2.39
C ILE A 18 -9.34 0.12 -1.48
N ALA A 19 -9.52 1.44 -1.31
CA ALA A 19 -8.68 2.24 -0.42
C ALA A 19 -8.76 1.78 1.04
N ALA A 20 -9.94 1.40 1.53
CA ALA A 20 -10.12 0.84 2.86
C ALA A 20 -9.43 -0.52 3.04
N GLU A 21 -9.47 -1.36 2.00
CA GLU A 21 -8.74 -2.64 1.98
C GLU A 21 -7.23 -2.42 2.11
N VAL A 22 -6.68 -1.44 1.39
CA VAL A 22 -5.26 -1.04 1.52
C VAL A 22 -4.98 -0.44 2.90
N ALA A 23 -5.82 0.49 3.39
CA ALA A 23 -5.65 1.18 4.67
C ALA A 23 -5.56 0.23 5.87
N SER A 24 -6.28 -0.90 5.81
CA SER A 24 -6.28 -1.92 6.87
C SER A 24 -4.91 -2.59 7.09
N GLN A 25 -4.00 -2.44 6.14
CA GLN A 25 -2.69 -3.07 6.11
C GLN A 25 -1.58 -2.08 6.51
N LEU A 26 -1.92 -0.79 6.60
CA LEU A 26 -0.96 0.27 6.86
C LEU A 26 -0.77 0.52 8.35
N ARG A 27 0.48 0.81 8.69
CA ARG A 27 0.98 1.21 9.99
C ARG A 27 1.53 2.64 9.91
N ALA A 28 1.81 3.21 11.08
CA ALA A 28 2.52 4.47 11.18
C ALA A 28 3.88 4.38 10.47
N GLY A 29 4.22 5.38 9.67
CA GLY A 29 5.45 5.44 8.88
C GLY A 29 5.36 4.81 7.48
N ASP A 30 4.25 4.15 7.15
CA ASP A 30 4.06 3.57 5.82
C ASP A 30 3.76 4.65 4.76
N ILE A 31 4.07 4.34 3.50
CA ILE A 31 4.04 5.30 2.40
C ILE A 31 3.21 4.75 1.23
N ILE A 32 2.40 5.62 0.63
CA ILE A 32 1.68 5.38 -0.61
C ILE A 32 2.12 6.41 -1.65
N LEU A 33 2.57 5.91 -2.79
CA LEU A 33 2.99 6.68 -3.96
C LEU A 33 1.94 6.49 -5.06
N TYR A 34 1.17 7.55 -5.36
CA TYR A 34 0.15 7.49 -6.39
C TYR A 34 0.67 7.95 -7.75
N GLU A 35 0.41 7.14 -8.77
CA GLU A 35 0.67 7.46 -10.17
C GLU A 35 -0.62 7.48 -10.98
N GLY A 36 -0.66 8.34 -11.99
CA GLY A 36 -1.72 8.34 -13.00
C GLY A 36 -2.11 9.73 -13.46
N ASP A 37 -2.80 9.80 -14.59
CA ASP A 37 -3.12 11.06 -15.24
C ASP A 37 -4.01 11.99 -14.40
N MET A 38 -4.14 13.23 -14.88
CA MET A 38 -5.08 14.20 -14.34
C MET A 38 -6.52 13.64 -14.34
N GLY A 39 -7.17 13.70 -13.17
CA GLY A 39 -8.50 13.15 -12.97
C GLY A 39 -8.58 11.61 -13.03
N ALA A 40 -7.46 10.89 -12.92
CA ALA A 40 -7.48 9.42 -12.81
C ALA A 40 -8.21 8.95 -11.54
N GLY A 41 -8.16 9.72 -10.46
CA GLY A 41 -8.83 9.42 -9.20
C GLY A 41 -7.91 9.28 -7.99
N LYS A 42 -6.66 9.76 -8.07
CA LYS A 42 -5.67 9.76 -6.97
C LYS A 42 -6.23 10.38 -5.68
N THR A 43 -6.76 11.60 -5.75
CA THR A 43 -7.42 12.26 -4.62
C THR A 43 -8.68 11.51 -4.15
N THR A 44 -9.45 10.88 -5.06
CA THR A 44 -10.62 10.06 -4.69
C THR A 44 -10.20 8.83 -3.89
N PHE A 45 -9.08 8.20 -4.25
CA PHE A 45 -8.48 7.12 -3.47
C PHE A 45 -8.05 7.62 -2.09
N THR A 46 -7.36 8.77 -2.03
CA THR A 46 -6.90 9.38 -0.78
C THR A 46 -8.07 9.71 0.16
N LYS A 47 -9.21 10.16 -0.36
CA LYS A 47 -10.45 10.33 0.42
C LYS A 47 -10.93 9.03 1.06
N GLY A 48 -10.93 7.94 0.29
CA GLY A 48 -11.28 6.62 0.80
C GLY A 48 -10.31 6.11 1.87
N LEU A 49 -9.01 6.35 1.66
CA LEU A 49 -7.95 6.06 2.62
C LEU A 49 -8.18 6.82 3.94
N ALA A 50 -8.37 8.14 3.86
CA ALA A 50 -8.58 8.98 5.03
C ALA A 50 -9.83 8.56 5.83
N ALA A 51 -10.94 8.31 5.14
CA ALA A 51 -12.17 7.81 5.76
C ALA A 51 -11.93 6.46 6.49
N ALA A 52 -11.19 5.53 5.87
CA ALA A 52 -10.85 4.25 6.48
C ALA A 52 -9.88 4.38 7.69
N LEU A 53 -9.07 5.43 7.73
CA LEU A 53 -8.26 5.80 8.88
C LEU A 53 -9.06 6.52 9.98
N GLY A 54 -10.34 6.83 9.75
CA GLY A 54 -11.19 7.54 10.70
C GLY A 54 -11.00 9.06 10.70
N ILE A 55 -10.43 9.62 9.63
CA ILE A 55 -10.32 11.07 9.41
C ILE A 55 -11.67 11.57 8.87
N ASN A 56 -12.27 12.53 9.57
CA ASN A 56 -13.57 13.11 9.20
C ASN A 56 -13.44 14.44 8.44
N ASP A 57 -12.23 15.03 8.42
CA ASP A 57 -11.98 16.28 7.74
C ASP A 57 -12.17 16.16 6.22
N PRO A 58 -12.64 17.23 5.54
CA PRO A 58 -12.73 17.25 4.10
C PRO A 58 -11.36 17.10 3.45
N VAL A 59 -11.13 15.97 2.77
CA VAL A 59 -9.89 15.74 2.03
C VAL A 59 -9.98 16.37 0.64
N THR A 60 -9.05 17.28 0.35
CA THR A 60 -8.88 17.92 -0.96
C THR A 60 -7.43 17.83 -1.43
N SER A 61 -7.18 17.86 -2.74
CA SER A 61 -5.80 17.88 -3.26
C SER A 61 -5.10 19.16 -2.80
N PRO A 62 -3.91 19.05 -2.19
CA PRO A 62 -3.12 20.19 -1.73
C PRO A 62 -2.33 20.85 -2.86
N THR A 63 -2.91 21.04 -4.05
CA THR A 63 -2.16 21.51 -5.25
C THR A 63 -1.34 22.79 -5.00
N PHE A 64 -1.78 23.68 -4.10
CA PHE A 64 -1.05 24.90 -3.74
C PHE A 64 -0.30 24.82 -2.41
N ALA A 65 -0.80 24.03 -1.44
CA ALA A 65 -0.17 23.87 -0.13
C ALA A 65 0.99 22.88 -0.16
N LEU A 66 1.10 22.08 -1.24
CA LEU A 66 2.00 20.94 -1.44
C LEU A 66 1.72 19.76 -0.50
N VAL A 67 1.31 20.03 0.75
CA VAL A 67 0.89 19.05 1.73
C VAL A 67 -0.36 19.52 2.49
N ASN A 68 -1.30 18.61 2.72
CA ASN A 68 -2.36 18.73 3.72
C ASN A 68 -2.08 17.72 4.84
N GLU A 69 -2.15 18.18 6.08
CA GLU A 69 -2.00 17.32 7.26
C GLU A 69 -3.37 17.04 7.88
N TYR A 70 -3.63 15.76 8.16
CA TYR A 70 -4.81 15.31 8.87
C TYR A 70 -4.32 14.56 10.13
N PRO A 71 -4.15 15.26 11.26
CA PRO A 71 -3.55 14.69 12.47
C PRO A 71 -4.50 13.76 13.24
N GLU A 72 -5.80 13.83 12.96
CA GLU A 72 -6.83 13.04 13.62
C GLU A 72 -7.00 11.64 12.98
N GLY A 73 -7.77 10.76 13.63
CA GLY A 73 -7.98 9.37 13.20
C GLY A 73 -7.07 8.37 13.91
N ARG A 74 -6.99 7.15 13.39
CA ARG A 74 -6.17 6.05 13.95
C ARG A 74 -4.67 6.29 13.75
N ILE A 75 -4.30 6.85 12.60
CA ILE A 75 -2.93 7.20 12.21
C ILE A 75 -3.02 8.53 11.45
N PRO A 76 -2.16 9.53 11.76
CA PRO A 76 -2.10 10.78 10.98
C PRO A 76 -1.87 10.52 9.49
N LEU A 77 -2.47 11.33 8.63
CA LEU A 77 -2.26 11.28 7.19
C LEU A 77 -1.59 12.57 6.71
N PHE A 78 -0.49 12.43 5.97
CA PHE A 78 0.19 13.50 5.27
C PHE A 78 -0.02 13.32 3.77
N HIS A 79 -0.98 14.08 3.23
CA HIS A 79 -1.33 14.01 1.83
C HIS A 79 -0.48 15.02 1.06
N PHE A 80 0.41 14.54 0.19
CA PHE A 80 1.24 15.36 -0.68
C PHE A 80 0.70 15.40 -2.10
N ASP A 81 0.92 16.53 -2.79
CA ASP A 81 0.71 16.66 -4.23
C ASP A 81 2.01 17.17 -4.87
N LEU A 82 2.72 16.27 -5.55
CA LEU A 82 4.04 16.52 -6.14
C LEU A 82 3.95 16.99 -7.61
N TYR A 83 2.78 17.44 -8.07
CA TYR A 83 2.58 17.83 -9.47
C TYR A 83 3.58 18.91 -9.96
N ARG A 84 4.07 19.77 -9.05
CA ARG A 84 5.01 20.86 -9.33
C ARG A 84 6.44 20.60 -8.84
N ILE A 85 6.71 19.39 -8.36
CA ILE A 85 8.00 18.98 -7.83
C ILE A 85 8.58 18.00 -8.86
N ASP A 86 9.78 18.28 -9.38
CA ASP A 86 10.40 17.49 -10.44
C ASP A 86 11.81 16.99 -10.09
N SER A 87 12.29 17.30 -8.87
CA SER A 87 13.61 16.91 -8.41
C SER A 87 13.65 16.53 -6.92
N TYR A 88 14.68 15.79 -6.53
CA TYR A 88 14.96 15.54 -5.11
C TYR A 88 15.27 16.82 -4.34
N ASP A 89 15.96 17.78 -4.96
CA ASP A 89 16.27 19.06 -4.32
C ASP A 89 14.99 19.82 -3.94
N ASP A 90 13.95 19.77 -4.78
CA ASP A 90 12.64 20.33 -4.44
C ASP A 90 11.97 19.55 -3.31
N LEU A 91 12.06 18.21 -3.30
CA LEU A 91 11.54 17.40 -2.18
C LEU A 91 12.21 17.77 -0.84
N TYR A 92 13.53 17.97 -0.85
CA TYR A 92 14.26 18.45 0.32
C TYR A 92 13.80 19.86 0.71
N ALA A 93 13.63 20.76 -0.26
CA ALA A 93 13.21 22.14 0.00
C ALA A 93 11.82 22.25 0.64
N ILE A 94 10.89 21.34 0.29
CA ILE A 94 9.54 21.30 0.88
C ILE A 94 9.48 20.52 2.20
N GLY A 95 10.61 19.99 2.66
CA GLY A 95 10.70 19.22 3.91
C GLY A 95 10.04 17.85 3.85
N PHE A 96 9.89 17.23 2.66
CA PHE A 96 9.20 15.93 2.51
C PHE A 96 9.77 14.86 3.44
N PHE A 97 11.10 14.76 3.51
CA PHE A 97 11.78 13.74 4.31
C PHE A 97 11.59 13.91 5.82
N ASP A 98 11.31 15.13 6.30
CA ASP A 98 11.05 15.39 7.71
C ASP A 98 9.75 14.71 8.18
N TYR A 99 8.82 14.42 7.27
CA TYR A 99 7.56 13.74 7.58
C TYR A 99 7.72 12.24 7.83
N LEU A 100 8.81 11.63 7.34
CA LEU A 100 9.07 10.20 7.55
C LEU A 100 9.16 9.86 9.04
N ASP A 101 9.69 10.78 9.85
CA ASP A 101 9.89 10.59 11.29
C ASP A 101 8.68 11.03 12.14
N ARG A 102 7.61 11.55 11.52
CA ARG A 102 6.43 12.06 12.23
C ARG A 102 5.41 10.98 12.58
N GLY A 103 5.62 9.73 12.17
CA GLY A 103 4.78 8.59 12.54
C GLY A 103 3.38 8.58 11.91
N GLY A 104 3.19 9.29 10.81
CA GLY A 104 1.96 9.26 10.00
C GLY A 104 2.12 8.38 8.77
N ILE A 105 1.03 8.23 8.00
CA ILE A 105 1.06 7.68 6.64
C ILE A 105 1.33 8.84 5.69
N ILE A 106 2.30 8.67 4.78
CA ILE A 106 2.49 9.59 3.67
C ILE A 106 1.72 9.07 2.46
N ALA A 107 0.90 9.92 1.85
CA ALA A 107 0.19 9.62 0.63
C ALA A 107 0.52 10.68 -0.41
N ALA A 108 1.41 10.38 -1.36
CA ALA A 108 1.97 11.35 -2.29
C ALA A 108 1.42 11.14 -3.71
N GLU A 109 0.65 12.12 -4.19
CA GLU A 109 0.23 12.17 -5.59
C GLU A 109 1.37 12.65 -6.50
N TRP A 110 1.39 12.15 -7.75
CA TRP A 110 2.38 12.53 -8.77
C TRP A 110 3.80 12.09 -8.42
N SER A 111 3.93 10.97 -7.70
CA SER A 111 5.23 10.39 -7.34
C SER A 111 6.09 10.04 -8.56
N GLU A 112 5.48 9.81 -9.73
CA GLU A 112 6.18 9.54 -10.99
C GLU A 112 7.04 10.70 -11.49
N ASN A 113 6.82 11.93 -10.99
CA ASN A 113 7.66 13.08 -11.32
C ASN A 113 9.06 12.97 -10.69
N ILE A 114 9.22 12.20 -9.62
CA ILE A 114 10.49 12.04 -8.91
C ILE A 114 11.07 10.67 -9.23
N GLU A 115 12.04 10.66 -10.13
CA GLU A 115 12.70 9.42 -10.56
C GLU A 115 13.33 8.70 -9.35
N GLY A 116 13.06 7.40 -9.21
CA GLY A 116 13.69 6.59 -8.18
C GLY A 116 13.12 6.74 -6.75
N ILE A 117 12.11 7.59 -6.52
CA ILE A 117 11.59 7.86 -5.16
C ILE A 117 11.09 6.59 -4.45
N GLY A 118 10.47 5.66 -5.19
CA GLY A 118 10.06 4.38 -4.64
C GLY A 118 11.23 3.54 -4.15
N GLN A 119 12.33 3.50 -4.93
CA GLN A 119 13.55 2.77 -4.57
C GLN A 119 14.24 3.39 -3.35
N GLU A 120 14.36 4.72 -3.32
CA GLU A 120 14.95 5.45 -2.20
C GLU A 120 14.18 5.16 -0.90
N LEU A 121 12.85 5.29 -0.94
CA LEU A 121 12.01 5.09 0.24
C LEU A 121 11.92 3.63 0.68
N SER A 122 12.05 2.68 -0.26
CA SER A 122 12.09 1.23 0.05
C SER A 122 13.46 0.78 0.58
N GLY A 123 14.46 1.65 0.62
CA GLY A 123 15.76 1.35 1.23
C GLY A 123 15.68 1.06 2.74
N ASP A 124 14.65 1.57 3.40
CA ASP A 124 14.29 1.18 4.76
C ASP A 124 13.27 0.03 4.75
N ALA A 125 13.75 -1.20 4.94
CA ALA A 125 12.93 -2.41 4.98
C ALA A 125 12.00 -2.51 6.21
N SER A 126 11.94 -1.50 7.08
CA SER A 126 11.06 -1.49 8.25
C SER A 126 9.65 -0.93 7.98
N ARG A 127 9.42 -0.35 6.81
CA ARG A 127 8.15 0.30 6.43
C ARG A 127 7.60 -0.23 5.11
N THR A 128 6.27 -0.24 5.00
CA THR A 128 5.60 -0.56 3.73
C THR A 128 5.71 0.65 2.80
N VAL A 129 6.08 0.41 1.54
CA VAL A 129 6.06 1.42 0.48
C VAL A 129 5.24 0.87 -0.68
N LEU A 130 4.02 1.36 -0.82
CA LEU A 130 3.11 0.96 -1.89
C LEU A 130 3.11 1.96 -3.02
N LYS A 131 3.17 1.45 -4.24
CA LYS A 131 2.90 2.19 -5.47
C LYS A 131 1.51 1.85 -5.98
N ILE A 132 0.68 2.87 -6.14
CA ILE A 132 -0.71 2.73 -6.61
C ILE A 132 -0.88 3.50 -7.91
N ARG A 133 -0.95 2.75 -9.03
CA ARG A 133 -1.20 3.31 -10.35
C ARG A 133 -2.68 3.24 -10.69
N ILE A 134 -3.26 4.38 -11.09
CA ILE A 134 -4.68 4.50 -11.43
C ILE A 134 -4.82 4.90 -12.90
N GLU A 135 -5.46 4.06 -13.70
CA GLU A 135 -5.65 4.24 -15.14
C GLU A 135 -7.14 4.32 -15.46
N LYS A 136 -7.55 5.23 -16.35
CA LYS A 136 -8.92 5.26 -16.88
C LYS A 136 -9.09 4.11 -17.88
N SER A 137 -10.05 3.22 -17.66
CA SER A 137 -10.34 2.09 -18.57
C SER A 137 -11.72 2.18 -19.24
N GLY A 138 -12.50 3.19 -18.88
CA GLY A 138 -13.80 3.52 -19.46
C GLY A 138 -14.29 4.86 -18.91
N GLU A 139 -15.53 5.25 -19.23
CA GLU A 139 -16.11 6.52 -18.77
C GLU A 139 -16.08 6.63 -17.23
N ASN A 140 -16.65 5.63 -16.56
CA ASN A 140 -16.69 5.54 -15.09
C ASN A 140 -15.81 4.42 -14.52
N GLU A 141 -15.01 3.76 -15.36
CA GLU A 141 -14.17 2.65 -14.94
C GLU A 141 -12.72 3.08 -14.74
N ARG A 142 -12.10 2.59 -13.65
CA ARG A 142 -10.68 2.73 -13.35
C ARG A 142 -10.07 1.36 -13.12
N ARG A 143 -8.87 1.17 -13.66
CA ARG A 143 -7.98 0.06 -13.35
C ARG A 143 -6.97 0.55 -12.33
N ILE A 144 -6.94 -0.08 -11.16
CA ILE A 144 -6.06 0.28 -10.05
C ILE A 144 -5.07 -0.86 -9.84
N LYS A 145 -3.78 -0.57 -9.98
CA LYS A 145 -2.70 -1.53 -9.76
C LYS A 145 -1.95 -1.13 -8.49
N VAL A 146 -1.80 -2.07 -7.57
CA VAL A 146 -1.07 -1.88 -6.31
C VAL A 146 0.13 -2.80 -6.30
N SER A 147 1.34 -2.22 -6.24
CA SER A 147 2.61 -2.93 -6.10
C SER A 147 3.44 -2.33 -4.98
N GLY A 148 4.60 -2.92 -4.70
CA GLY A 148 5.57 -2.38 -3.76
C GLY A 148 5.92 -3.33 -2.62
N HIS A 149 6.72 -2.79 -1.71
CA HIS A 149 7.26 -3.51 -0.55
C HIS A 149 6.25 -3.49 0.60
N ILE A 150 6.03 -4.63 1.23
CA ILE A 150 5.12 -4.76 2.37
C ILE A 150 5.85 -5.40 3.54
N VAL A 151 5.77 -4.75 4.70
CA VAL A 151 6.13 -5.33 5.99
C VAL A 151 4.90 -5.83 6.71
N CYS A 152 5.07 -6.83 7.58
CA CYS A 152 3.94 -7.45 8.23
C CYS A 152 3.14 -6.43 9.08
N PRO A 153 1.84 -6.25 8.83
CA PRO A 153 1.03 -5.29 9.59
C PRO A 153 0.88 -5.66 11.08
N ILE A 154 1.13 -6.93 11.43
CA ILE A 154 0.95 -7.45 12.80
C ILE A 154 2.21 -7.25 13.65
N CYS A 155 3.39 -7.62 13.11
CA CYS A 155 4.64 -7.61 13.89
C CYS A 155 5.79 -6.80 13.25
N GLY A 156 5.60 -6.27 12.05
CA GLY A 156 6.63 -5.55 11.30
C GLY A 156 7.75 -6.41 10.73
N GLY A 157 7.66 -7.73 10.85
CA GLY A 157 8.61 -8.64 10.21
C GLY A 157 8.47 -8.68 8.69
N GLU A 158 9.52 -9.13 8.03
CA GLU A 158 9.55 -9.31 6.58
C GLU A 158 8.46 -10.27 6.11
N VAL A 159 7.86 -9.93 4.96
CA VAL A 159 6.87 -10.76 4.27
C VAL A 159 7.54 -11.32 3.03
N PHE A 160 7.43 -12.62 2.82
CA PHE A 160 7.85 -13.26 1.58
C PHE A 160 6.67 -13.89 0.86
N ARG A 161 6.72 -13.81 -0.45
CA ARG A 161 5.87 -14.58 -1.36
C ARG A 161 6.43 -15.99 -1.51
N ALA A 162 5.55 -16.98 -1.59
CA ALA A 162 5.90 -18.36 -1.93
C ALA A 162 4.75 -19.06 -2.66
N ASP A 163 5.07 -20.14 -3.35
CA ASP A 163 4.06 -21.03 -3.95
C ASP A 163 3.92 -22.29 -3.08
N VAL A 164 2.69 -22.67 -2.77
CA VAL A 164 2.40 -23.88 -2.00
C VAL A 164 2.54 -25.10 -2.91
N LYS A 165 3.48 -26.00 -2.63
CA LYS A 165 3.85 -27.14 -3.51
C LYS A 165 2.67 -27.94 -4.06
N ARG A 166 1.70 -28.22 -3.18
CA ARG A 166 0.60 -29.14 -3.51
C ARG A 166 -0.55 -28.48 -4.26
N THR A 167 -0.84 -27.22 -3.96
CA THR A 167 -1.98 -26.51 -4.56
C THR A 167 -1.55 -25.64 -5.74
N GLY A 168 -0.27 -25.25 -5.79
CA GLY A 168 0.25 -24.23 -6.70
C GLY A 168 -0.21 -22.81 -6.35
N GLU A 169 -0.88 -22.62 -5.21
CA GLU A 169 -1.36 -21.30 -4.80
C GLU A 169 -0.19 -20.42 -4.37
N THR A 170 -0.16 -19.20 -4.90
CA THR A 170 0.74 -18.16 -4.39
C THR A 170 0.17 -17.62 -3.08
N VAL A 171 1.01 -17.62 -2.05
CA VAL A 171 0.75 -17.03 -0.74
C VAL A 171 1.81 -16.01 -0.37
N ARG A 172 1.47 -15.08 0.53
CA ARG A 172 2.45 -14.26 1.23
C ARG A 172 2.46 -14.67 2.70
N VAL A 173 3.64 -14.77 3.31
CA VAL A 173 3.79 -15.20 4.71
C VAL A 173 4.76 -14.28 5.43
N CYS A 174 4.41 -13.88 6.65
CA CYS A 174 5.36 -13.24 7.55
C CYS A 174 6.29 -14.30 8.16
N GLY A 175 7.60 -14.14 7.99
CA GLY A 175 8.59 -15.05 8.56
C GLY A 175 8.69 -15.02 10.09
N ALA A 176 8.15 -13.98 10.73
CA ALA A 176 8.25 -13.79 12.18
C ALA A 176 6.99 -14.28 12.93
N CYS A 177 5.79 -13.91 12.48
CA CYS A 177 4.54 -14.23 13.19
C CYS A 177 3.64 -15.24 12.47
N ASN A 178 4.04 -15.75 11.30
CA ASN A 178 3.27 -16.69 10.48
C ASN A 178 1.89 -16.18 10.00
N ALA A 179 1.69 -14.86 9.99
CA ALA A 179 0.57 -14.25 9.28
C ALA A 179 0.62 -14.67 7.79
N LEU A 180 -0.53 -15.03 7.22
CA LEU A 180 -0.63 -15.53 5.85
C LEU A 180 -1.67 -14.73 5.06
N TRP A 181 -1.37 -14.53 3.77
CA TRP A 181 -2.26 -13.91 2.80
C TRP A 181 -2.43 -14.79 1.56
N THR A 182 -3.66 -15.22 1.30
CA THR A 182 -4.04 -16.08 0.17
C THR A 182 -4.78 -15.25 -0.89
N GLY A 183 -4.03 -14.53 -1.72
CA GLY A 183 -4.58 -13.67 -2.80
C GLY A 183 -4.10 -12.21 -2.76
N ALA A 184 -4.78 -11.33 -3.50
CA ALA A 184 -4.54 -9.87 -3.47
C ALA A 184 -5.03 -9.22 -2.16
N ARG A 185 -5.89 -9.93 -1.43
CA ARG A 185 -6.46 -9.55 -0.15
C ARG A 185 -5.55 -9.94 1.00
N ILE A 186 -5.18 -8.95 1.81
CA ILE A 186 -4.47 -9.15 3.06
C ILE A 186 -5.53 -9.32 4.17
N SER A 187 -5.97 -10.55 4.47
CA SER A 187 -6.81 -10.77 5.66
C SER A 187 -5.97 -10.62 6.93
N ALA A 188 -6.36 -9.68 7.79
CA ALA A 188 -5.72 -9.39 9.07
C ALA A 188 -6.37 -10.13 10.26
N ASP A 189 -7.31 -11.06 10.02
CA ASP A 189 -7.86 -11.86 11.10
C ASP A 189 -7.02 -13.12 11.34
N ASN A 190 -6.80 -13.45 12.61
CA ASN A 190 -5.98 -14.60 13.02
C ASN A 190 -6.57 -15.96 12.61
N SER A 191 -7.70 -15.99 11.89
CA SER A 191 -8.28 -17.19 11.27
C SER A 191 -7.52 -17.64 10.02
N THR A 192 -6.52 -16.89 9.56
CA THR A 192 -5.68 -17.25 8.39
C THR A 192 -4.19 -17.20 8.75
N THR A 193 -3.73 -18.01 9.70
CA THR A 193 -2.29 -18.22 9.91
C THR A 193 -1.75 -19.29 8.96
N PHE A 194 -0.45 -19.25 8.64
CA PHE A 194 0.19 -20.26 7.82
C PHE A 194 -0.05 -21.68 8.35
N PRO A 195 0.10 -21.97 9.66
CA PRO A 195 -0.22 -23.29 10.19
C PRO A 195 -1.66 -23.75 9.91
N LEU A 196 -2.64 -22.89 10.17
CA LEU A 196 -4.05 -23.22 10.00
C LEU A 196 -4.43 -23.44 8.53
N TYR A 197 -3.88 -22.63 7.62
CA TYR A 197 -4.06 -22.84 6.18
C TYR A 197 -3.51 -24.20 5.73
N MET A 198 -2.31 -24.57 6.19
CA MET A 198 -1.68 -25.84 5.83
C MET A 198 -2.51 -27.02 6.35
N GLU A 199 -2.97 -26.97 7.60
CA GLU A 199 -3.84 -27.99 8.19
C GLU A 199 -5.16 -28.13 7.44
N ASN A 200 -5.83 -27.03 7.10
CA ASN A 200 -7.08 -27.04 6.32
C ASN A 200 -6.89 -27.63 4.93
N HIS A 201 -5.69 -27.50 4.36
CA HIS A 201 -5.34 -28.13 3.10
C HIS A 201 -4.86 -29.55 3.24
N GLY A 202 -4.69 -30.10 4.45
CA GLY A 202 -4.16 -31.45 4.73
C GLY A 202 -2.64 -31.56 4.59
N LEU A 203 -1.92 -30.46 4.82
CA LEU A 203 -0.47 -30.33 4.76
C LEU A 203 0.11 -30.14 6.17
N LYS A 204 1.38 -30.48 6.35
CA LYS A 204 2.12 -30.11 7.57
C LYS A 204 2.62 -28.67 7.43
N PRO A 205 2.64 -27.87 8.50
CA PRO A 205 3.01 -26.46 8.43
C PRO A 205 4.54 -26.27 8.43
N PHE A 206 5.22 -26.96 7.53
CA PHE A 206 6.66 -26.90 7.38
C PHE A 206 7.06 -25.98 6.24
N TRP A 207 8.14 -25.25 6.43
CA TRP A 207 8.63 -24.26 5.46
C TRP A 207 9.12 -24.88 4.15
N ASP A 208 9.38 -26.19 4.11
CA ASP A 208 9.75 -26.94 2.91
C ASP A 208 8.54 -27.26 2.01
N GLU A 209 7.31 -27.03 2.46
CA GLU A 209 6.11 -27.10 1.61
C GLU A 209 5.91 -25.84 0.73
N LEU A 210 6.78 -24.85 0.91
CA LEU A 210 6.80 -23.59 0.15
C LEU A 210 7.97 -23.56 -0.84
N ASP A 211 7.66 -23.37 -2.12
CA ASP A 211 8.63 -23.14 -3.20
C ASP A 211 8.69 -21.67 -3.61
N ASN A 212 9.70 -21.31 -4.43
CA ASN A 212 9.86 -19.99 -5.04
C ASN A 212 9.83 -18.80 -4.06
N LYS A 213 10.38 -18.96 -2.86
CA LYS A 213 10.39 -17.92 -1.82
C LYS A 213 11.10 -16.65 -2.30
N ARG A 214 10.41 -15.51 -2.21
CA ARG A 214 10.94 -14.19 -2.55
C ARG A 214 10.46 -13.17 -1.52
N TYR A 215 11.37 -12.44 -0.90
CA TYR A 215 11.00 -11.30 -0.07
C TYR A 215 10.31 -10.25 -0.94
N LEU A 216 9.20 -9.73 -0.43
CA LEU A 216 8.47 -8.61 -1.01
C LEU A 216 8.90 -7.35 -0.31
#